data_AF-A0A2L2BS40-F1
#
_entry.id   AF-A0A2L2BS40-F1
#
_cell.length_a   1.000
_cell.length_b   1.000
_cell.length_c   1.000
_cell.angle_alpha   90.00
_cell.angle_beta   90.00
_cell.angle_gamma   90.00
#
_symmetry.space_group_name_H-M   'P 1'
#
loop_
_entity.id
_entity.type
_entity.pdbx_description
1 polymer ?
#
loop_
_entity_poly.entity_id
_entity_poly.type
_entity_poly.pdbx_seq_one_letter_code
_entity_poly.pdbx_strand_id
1 'polypeptide(L)'
;MSGEDDRDNSVPDPNEWIRDAVRRMFDGDQGFDPEEFARAAGFTGDASQLQAMVEQFASGLTGAMSNSEHTARNHAVKVAAEGAKSIDPARAETLAGLLGTAALWLNDVTDMAEPGGRPLLMTRQDWSRATLPVWQEMAEPVSDALARAIAQLIEEQAPEEVKGVLGGSPVLTTMTTSLFRLQLAQVVGGLAREVLSAGDIGIPLMQASDEHDVRAELVPQNIDEFAEGLGVTPDEVDLYVAIRELAHQRLFRHARWLRLHVMSLVGDFARGIHIDGDKLMDFAESINPSNPEEISKILSSGALLPERTEAQERALVRLETMLALIEGWVDHVTRSASSRLPNADKIAEAIRRRRATGGPAEHAFKTLVGLELRPRRLREASTMWDSLLELYGQEARDELWGHPDRLPTEDDLDAPDNFLNTLGVVPETDTDVDRFLDELFSDQPPSEQEPGERAPGQGGPGDDPDPKSSEDPSDPPSK
;
A
#
# COMPACT_ATOMS: atom_id res chain seq x y z
N MET A 1 -27.59 -34.97 71.43
CA MET A 1 -28.24 -33.77 70.86
C MET A 1 -27.15 -32.72 70.83
N SER A 2 -26.25 -32.76 69.85
CA SER A 2 -26.42 -32.26 68.47
C SER A 2 -26.35 -30.73 68.46
N GLY A 3 -25.35 -30.20 67.75
CA GLY A 3 -25.08 -28.79 67.58
C GLY A 3 -23.69 -28.60 66.98
N GLU A 4 -23.58 -28.81 65.68
CA GLU A 4 -22.49 -28.38 64.81
C GLU A 4 -22.02 -26.95 65.12
N ASP A 5 -20.71 -26.75 65.08
CA ASP A 5 -20.07 -25.45 64.84
C ASP A 5 -19.01 -25.70 63.74
N ASP A 6 -19.49 -25.78 62.49
CA ASP A 6 -18.69 -25.85 61.27
C ASP A 6 -17.91 -24.53 61.14
N ARG A 7 -16.67 -24.53 61.63
CA ARG A 7 -15.70 -23.50 61.27
C ARG A 7 -15.08 -23.87 59.94
N ASP A 8 -15.58 -23.20 58.91
CA ASP A 8 -15.02 -23.05 57.58
C ASP A 8 -13.49 -23.07 57.61
N ASN A 9 -12.92 -24.20 57.19
CA ASN A 9 -11.50 -24.39 56.96
C ASN A 9 -11.29 -24.47 55.44
N SER A 10 -11.76 -23.44 54.73
CA SER A 10 -11.41 -23.22 53.34
C SER A 10 -9.95 -22.78 53.26
N VAL A 11 -9.11 -23.65 52.72
CA VAL A 11 -7.77 -23.29 52.26
C VAL A 11 -7.96 -22.17 51.23
N PRO A 12 -7.35 -20.99 51.40
CA PRO A 12 -7.49 -19.91 50.44
C PRO A 12 -7.08 -20.38 49.04
N ASP A 13 -7.90 -20.11 48.02
CA ASP A 13 -7.56 -20.41 46.63
C ASP A 13 -6.28 -19.65 46.25
N PRO A 14 -5.21 -20.34 45.80
CA PRO A 14 -3.95 -19.71 45.39
C PRO A 14 -4.15 -18.61 44.34
N ASN A 15 -5.21 -18.68 43.54
CA ASN A 15 -5.52 -17.68 42.53
C ASN A 15 -6.12 -16.39 43.11
N GLU A 16 -6.74 -16.45 44.28
CA GLU A 16 -7.36 -15.29 44.92
C GLU A 16 -6.28 -14.36 45.50
N TRP A 17 -5.25 -14.95 46.11
CA TRP A 17 -4.07 -14.22 46.58
C TRP A 17 -3.29 -13.53 45.44
N ILE A 18 -3.10 -14.20 44.30
CA ILE A 18 -2.38 -13.63 43.14
C ILE A 18 -3.15 -12.43 42.58
N ARG A 19 -4.49 -12.53 42.47
CA ARG A 19 -5.34 -11.42 42.01
C ARG A 19 -5.28 -10.24 42.98
N ASP A 20 -5.24 -10.51 44.27
CA ASP A 20 -5.18 -9.48 45.30
C ASP A 20 -3.80 -8.80 45.34
N ALA A 21 -2.72 -9.55 45.10
CA ALA A 21 -1.36 -9.02 44.95
C ALA A 21 -1.20 -8.14 43.71
N VAL A 22 -1.74 -8.56 42.56
CA VAL A 22 -1.78 -7.75 41.33
C VAL A 22 -2.59 -6.48 41.55
N ARG A 23 -3.73 -6.56 42.25
CA ARG A 23 -4.57 -5.39 42.56
C ARG A 23 -3.83 -4.36 43.43
N ARG A 24 -3.14 -4.80 44.49
CA ARG A 24 -2.35 -3.91 45.35
C ARG A 24 -1.16 -3.26 44.63
N MET A 25 -0.59 -3.92 43.63
CA MET A 25 0.48 -3.38 42.78
C MET A 25 -0.03 -2.22 41.91
N PHE A 26 -1.25 -2.30 41.39
CA PHE A 26 -1.89 -1.22 40.63
C PHE A 26 -2.43 -0.08 41.51
N ASP A 27 -2.70 -0.33 42.79
CA ASP A 27 -3.15 0.67 43.77
C ASP A 27 -1.99 1.43 44.48
N GLY A 28 -0.73 1.10 44.16
CA GLY A 28 0.45 1.90 44.55
C GLY A 28 0.94 1.75 45.99
N ASP A 29 0.58 0.68 46.69
CA ASP A 29 0.99 0.45 48.08
C ASP A 29 2.39 -0.18 48.17
N GLN A 30 3.25 0.35 49.07
CA GLN A 30 4.67 -0.02 49.20
C GLN A 30 4.89 -1.34 49.99
N GLY A 31 4.12 -2.38 49.66
CA GLY A 31 4.14 -3.67 50.35
C GLY A 31 4.65 -4.85 49.52
N PHE A 32 5.40 -4.62 48.45
CA PHE A 32 5.96 -5.70 47.64
C PHE A 32 7.26 -6.21 48.26
N ASP A 33 7.23 -7.40 48.86
CA ASP A 33 8.44 -8.17 49.23
C ASP A 33 8.75 -9.18 48.11
N PRO A 34 9.78 -8.91 47.28
CA PRO A 34 10.17 -9.80 46.17
C PRO A 34 10.55 -11.21 46.63
N GLU A 35 11.04 -11.37 47.86
CA GLU A 35 11.44 -12.68 48.38
C GLU A 35 10.24 -13.54 48.78
N GLU A 36 9.16 -12.92 49.24
CA GLU A 36 7.92 -13.61 49.61
C GLU A 36 7.17 -14.10 48.37
N PHE A 37 7.14 -13.27 47.32
CA PHE A 37 6.60 -13.65 46.01
C PHE A 37 7.37 -14.83 45.40
N ALA A 38 8.71 -14.78 45.45
CA ALA A 38 9.56 -15.86 44.98
C ALA A 38 9.29 -17.18 45.72
N ARG A 39 9.24 -17.17 47.06
CA ARG A 39 8.94 -18.39 47.83
C ARG A 39 7.52 -18.92 47.59
N ALA A 40 6.52 -18.06 47.46
CA ALA A 40 5.13 -18.47 47.19
C ALA A 40 4.94 -19.08 45.80
N ALA A 41 5.74 -18.67 44.81
CA ALA A 41 5.78 -19.24 43.47
C ALA A 41 6.58 -20.56 43.37
N GLY A 42 7.14 -21.07 44.48
CA GLY A 42 7.97 -22.27 44.49
C GLY A 42 9.39 -22.06 43.97
N PHE A 43 9.84 -20.81 43.89
CA PHE A 43 11.18 -20.46 43.42
C PHE A 43 12.22 -20.78 44.49
N THR A 44 13.09 -21.76 44.24
CA THR A 44 14.15 -22.15 45.18
C THR A 44 15.47 -21.44 44.92
N GLY A 45 15.51 -20.45 44.01
CA GLY A 45 16.74 -19.76 43.61
C GLY A 45 17.65 -20.60 42.70
N ASP A 46 17.16 -21.73 42.17
CA ASP A 46 17.93 -22.61 41.30
C ASP A 46 17.97 -22.02 39.87
N ALA A 47 19.17 -21.91 39.29
CA ALA A 47 19.38 -21.37 37.95
C ALA A 47 18.58 -22.12 36.88
N SER A 48 18.34 -23.43 37.09
CA SER A 48 17.52 -24.25 36.19
C SER A 48 16.02 -23.89 36.21
N GLN A 49 15.49 -23.48 37.36
CA GLN A 49 14.10 -23.03 37.49
C GLN A 49 13.90 -21.64 36.87
N LEU A 50 14.89 -20.75 37.04
CA LEU A 50 14.87 -19.43 36.41
C LEU A 50 14.95 -19.57 34.88
N GLN A 51 15.77 -20.49 34.37
CA GLN A 51 15.86 -20.79 32.94
C GLN A 51 14.54 -21.37 32.39
N ALA A 52 13.90 -22.30 33.10
CA ALA A 52 12.58 -22.83 32.72
C ALA A 52 11.48 -21.76 32.74
N MET A 53 11.53 -20.83 33.70
CA MET A 53 10.59 -19.71 33.78
C MET A 53 10.79 -18.73 32.62
N VAL A 54 12.04 -18.43 32.24
CA VAL A 54 12.36 -17.61 31.08
C VAL A 54 11.90 -18.29 29.78
N GLU A 55 12.11 -19.60 29.64
CA GLU A 55 11.63 -20.37 28.47
C GLU A 55 10.10 -20.39 28.40
N GLN A 56 9.41 -20.57 29.53
CA GLN A 56 7.95 -20.57 29.58
C GLN A 56 7.36 -19.17 29.31
N PHE A 57 8.00 -18.12 29.82
CA PHE A 57 7.66 -16.73 29.52
C PHE A 57 7.89 -16.42 28.04
N ALA A 58 9.05 -16.78 27.48
CA ALA A 58 9.37 -16.60 26.07
C ALA A 58 8.39 -17.35 25.16
N SER A 59 8.01 -18.58 25.52
CA SER A 59 7.01 -19.37 24.79
C SER A 59 5.61 -18.74 24.86
N GLY A 60 5.18 -18.29 26.04
CA GLY A 60 3.91 -17.57 26.21
C GLY A 60 3.86 -16.23 25.47
N LEU A 61 4.97 -15.48 25.49
CA LEU A 61 5.14 -14.23 24.75
C LEU A 61 5.09 -14.47 23.25
N THR A 62 5.80 -15.51 22.76
CA THR A 62 5.78 -15.93 21.36
C THR A 62 4.37 -16.35 20.94
N GLY A 63 3.62 -17.06 21.79
CA GLY A 63 2.22 -17.40 21.55
C GLY A 63 1.33 -16.16 21.45
N ALA A 64 1.44 -15.22 22.39
CA ALA A 64 0.69 -13.95 22.36
C ALA A 64 1.04 -13.11 21.12
N MET A 65 2.30 -13.11 20.72
CA MET A 65 2.81 -12.35 19.58
C MET A 65 2.56 -13.03 18.23
N SER A 66 2.39 -14.35 18.20
CA SER A 66 1.89 -15.06 17.01
C SER A 66 0.46 -14.64 16.65
N ASN A 67 -0.32 -14.19 17.64
CA ASN A 67 -1.64 -13.56 17.45
C ASN A 67 -1.58 -12.04 17.17
N SER A 68 -0.39 -11.46 16.97
CA SER A 68 -0.20 -10.02 16.74
C SER A 68 -1.03 -9.49 15.56
N GLU A 69 -1.19 -10.28 14.50
CA GLU A 69 -1.99 -9.89 13.33
C GLU A 69 -3.46 -9.70 13.69
N HIS A 70 -4.05 -10.65 14.43
CA HIS A 70 -5.43 -10.55 14.89
C HIS A 70 -5.61 -9.40 15.88
N THR A 71 -4.64 -9.20 16.78
CA THR A 71 -4.64 -8.07 17.72
C THR A 71 -4.57 -6.73 16.99
N ALA A 72 -3.67 -6.59 16.01
CA ALA A 72 -3.56 -5.40 15.16
C ALA A 72 -4.87 -5.15 14.39
N ARG A 73 -5.45 -6.17 13.77
CA ARG A 73 -6.76 -6.06 13.09
C ARG A 73 -7.85 -5.55 14.02
N ASN A 74 -7.98 -6.13 15.22
CA ASN A 74 -8.97 -5.70 16.20
C ASN A 74 -8.71 -4.28 16.71
N HIS A 75 -7.43 -3.91 16.86
CA HIS A 75 -7.05 -2.58 17.29
C HIS A 75 -7.42 -1.53 16.22
N ALA A 76 -7.11 -1.77 14.94
CA ALA A 76 -7.48 -0.89 13.84
C ALA A 76 -9.00 -0.69 13.75
N VAL A 77 -9.77 -1.77 13.93
CA VAL A 77 -11.24 -1.72 13.96
C VAL A 77 -11.76 -0.95 15.18
N LYS A 78 -11.14 -1.13 16.35
CA LYS A 78 -11.52 -0.41 17.57
C LYS A 78 -11.32 1.10 17.42
N VAL A 79 -10.19 1.52 16.87
CA VAL A 79 -9.89 2.94 16.61
C VAL A 79 -10.85 3.51 15.57
N ALA A 80 -11.10 2.77 14.49
CA ALA A 80 -12.05 3.18 13.44
C ALA A 80 -13.51 3.25 13.93
N ALA A 81 -13.86 2.51 14.98
CA ALA A 81 -15.22 2.47 15.54
C ALA A 81 -15.59 3.76 16.30
N GLU A 82 -14.61 4.60 16.65
CA GLU A 82 -14.88 5.85 17.36
C GLU A 82 -15.77 6.78 16.54
N GLY A 83 -16.98 7.03 17.06
CA GLY A 83 -18.00 7.82 16.38
C GLY A 83 -18.58 7.18 15.11
N ALA A 84 -18.26 5.91 14.83
CA ALA A 84 -18.76 5.23 13.64
C ALA A 84 -20.28 4.97 13.75
N LYS A 85 -20.97 5.15 12.62
CA LYS A 85 -22.41 4.90 12.47
C LYS A 85 -22.62 3.72 11.53
N SER A 86 -23.69 2.96 11.74
CA SER A 86 -24.14 1.95 10.77
C SER A 86 -24.62 2.63 9.50
N ILE A 87 -24.46 1.96 8.35
CA ILE A 87 -24.98 2.45 7.08
C ILE A 87 -26.51 2.29 7.07
N ASP A 88 -27.22 3.39 6.88
CA ASP A 88 -28.67 3.37 6.67
C ASP A 88 -29.02 2.75 5.31
N PRO A 89 -29.93 1.76 5.23
CA PRO A 89 -30.29 1.12 3.97
C PRO A 89 -30.82 2.09 2.90
N ALA A 90 -31.58 3.12 3.27
CA ALA A 90 -32.10 4.08 2.29
C ALA A 90 -30.96 4.96 1.73
N ARG A 91 -30.03 5.38 2.59
CA ARG A 91 -28.79 6.04 2.17
C ARG A 91 -27.98 5.16 1.23
N ALA A 92 -27.90 3.87 1.52
CA ALA A 92 -27.18 2.91 0.69
C ALA A 92 -27.77 2.78 -0.72
N GLU A 93 -29.10 2.67 -0.83
CA GLU A 93 -29.78 2.64 -2.14
C GLU A 93 -29.56 3.94 -2.93
N THR A 94 -29.58 5.10 -2.24
CA THR A 94 -29.35 6.41 -2.88
C THR A 94 -27.96 6.48 -3.51
N LEU A 95 -26.91 6.17 -2.74
CA LEU A 95 -25.54 6.17 -3.25
C LEU A 95 -25.34 5.15 -4.37
N ALA A 96 -25.91 3.95 -4.24
CA ALA A 96 -25.86 2.94 -5.30
C ALA A 96 -26.48 3.43 -6.62
N GLY A 97 -27.59 4.19 -6.55
CA GLY A 97 -28.19 4.82 -7.73
C GLY A 97 -27.31 5.91 -8.35
N LEU A 98 -26.63 6.72 -7.52
CA LEU A 98 -25.71 7.75 -7.98
C LEU A 98 -24.48 7.18 -8.67
N LEU A 99 -24.00 6.01 -8.25
CA LEU A 99 -22.87 5.33 -8.91
C LEU A 99 -23.17 4.97 -10.36
N GLY A 100 -24.40 4.54 -10.68
CA GLY A 100 -24.82 4.35 -12.08
C GLY A 100 -24.83 5.66 -12.87
N THR A 101 -25.23 6.77 -12.24
CA THR A 101 -25.21 8.10 -12.87
C THR A 101 -23.77 8.57 -13.11
N ALA A 102 -22.90 8.39 -12.13
CA ALA A 102 -21.48 8.70 -12.22
C ALA A 102 -20.79 7.90 -13.34
N ALA A 103 -21.09 6.61 -13.45
CA ALA A 103 -20.58 5.77 -14.53
C ALA A 103 -21.02 6.26 -15.92
N LEU A 104 -22.29 6.66 -16.06
CA LEU A 104 -22.79 7.24 -17.30
C LEU A 104 -22.08 8.54 -17.68
N TRP A 105 -21.80 9.42 -16.70
CA TRP A 105 -21.10 10.68 -16.96
C TRP A 105 -19.61 10.46 -17.28
N LEU A 106 -18.98 9.46 -16.68
CA LEU A 106 -17.61 9.08 -17.01
C LEU A 106 -17.48 8.55 -18.44
N ASN A 107 -18.48 7.82 -18.94
CA ASN A 107 -18.48 7.33 -20.33
C ASN A 107 -18.43 8.46 -21.37
N ASP A 108 -18.80 9.69 -21.01
CA ASP A 108 -18.75 10.85 -21.91
C ASP A 108 -17.33 11.45 -22.02
N VAL A 109 -16.39 11.07 -21.13
CA VAL A 109 -15.09 11.77 -20.98
C VAL A 109 -13.86 10.85 -20.89
N THR A 110 -14.04 9.52 -20.89
CA THR A 110 -12.96 8.54 -20.90
C THR A 110 -13.40 7.25 -21.62
N ASP A 111 -12.48 6.65 -22.35
CA ASP A 111 -12.68 5.35 -23.02
C ASP A 111 -12.37 4.15 -22.11
N MET A 112 -11.93 4.42 -20.87
CA MET A 112 -11.66 3.36 -19.90
C MET A 112 -12.96 2.69 -19.45
N ALA A 113 -13.00 1.37 -19.62
CA ALA A 113 -14.15 0.55 -19.30
C ALA A 113 -14.54 0.61 -17.81
N GLU A 114 -15.84 0.58 -17.53
CA GLU A 114 -16.38 0.59 -16.17
C GLU A 114 -15.89 -0.59 -15.33
N PRO A 115 -15.55 -0.37 -14.03
CA PRO A 115 -15.24 -1.44 -13.09
C PRO A 115 -16.40 -2.44 -12.93
N GLY A 116 -16.06 -3.63 -12.47
CA GLY A 116 -17.02 -4.74 -12.37
C GLY A 116 -17.72 -4.73 -11.03
N GLY A 117 -18.84 -5.44 -10.93
CA GLY A 117 -19.53 -5.66 -9.67
C GLY A 117 -20.33 -4.46 -9.16
N ARG A 118 -20.90 -4.62 -7.96
CA ARG A 118 -21.63 -3.54 -7.29
C ARG A 118 -20.66 -2.77 -6.40
N PRO A 119 -20.68 -1.42 -6.42
CA PRO A 119 -19.92 -0.63 -5.48
C PRO A 119 -20.22 -1.02 -4.03
N LEU A 120 -19.21 -0.96 -3.18
CA LEU A 120 -19.32 -1.29 -1.76
C LEU A 120 -19.45 -0.02 -0.95
N LEU A 121 -20.49 0.03 -0.11
CA LEU A 121 -20.62 1.08 0.89
C LEU A 121 -20.11 0.52 2.20
N MET A 122 -19.15 1.21 2.80
CA MET A 122 -18.37 0.71 3.92
C MET A 122 -18.59 1.57 5.16
N THR A 123 -18.63 0.92 6.32
CA THR A 123 -18.37 1.62 7.58
C THR A 123 -16.86 1.92 7.68
N ARG A 124 -16.47 2.85 8.56
CA ARG A 124 -15.05 3.09 8.88
C ARG A 124 -14.33 1.80 9.31
N GLN A 125 -15.04 0.95 10.04
CA GLN A 125 -14.52 -0.34 10.52
C GLN A 125 -14.29 -1.31 9.37
N ASP A 126 -15.19 -1.35 8.38
CA ASP A 126 -15.04 -2.22 7.22
C ASP A 126 -13.87 -1.76 6.34
N TRP A 127 -13.74 -0.45 6.12
CA TRP A 127 -12.61 0.11 5.37
C TRP A 127 -11.27 -0.22 6.05
N SER A 128 -11.18 0.01 7.36
CA SER A 128 -9.98 -0.31 8.15
C SER A 128 -9.62 -1.79 8.06
N ARG A 129 -10.61 -2.69 8.23
CA ARG A 129 -10.40 -4.13 8.15
C ARG A 129 -9.93 -4.59 6.77
N ALA A 130 -10.53 -4.03 5.72
CA ALA A 130 -10.30 -4.46 4.34
C ALA A 130 -8.97 -3.95 3.78
N THR A 131 -8.50 -2.76 4.19
CA THR A 131 -7.24 -2.16 3.71
C THR A 131 -6.01 -2.57 4.51
N LEU A 132 -6.16 -2.92 5.80
CA LEU A 132 -5.03 -3.23 6.70
C LEU A 132 -4.02 -4.25 6.13
N PRO A 133 -4.42 -5.33 5.44
CA PRO A 133 -3.46 -6.29 4.88
C PRO A 133 -2.48 -5.66 3.88
N VAL A 134 -2.95 -4.80 2.97
CA VAL A 134 -2.07 -4.14 1.99
C VAL A 134 -1.16 -3.12 2.68
N TRP A 135 -1.67 -2.42 3.69
CA TRP A 135 -0.83 -1.55 4.50
C TRP A 135 0.31 -2.32 5.19
N GLN A 136 0.02 -3.51 5.73
CA GLN A 136 1.03 -4.36 6.37
C GLN A 136 2.09 -4.83 5.38
N GLU A 137 1.67 -5.23 4.17
CA GLU A 137 2.58 -5.62 3.09
C GLU A 137 3.51 -4.47 2.68
N MET A 138 2.96 -3.27 2.50
CA MET A 138 3.75 -2.08 2.14
C MET A 138 4.74 -1.66 3.22
N ALA A 139 4.39 -1.88 4.49
CA ALA A 139 5.19 -1.47 5.64
C ALA A 139 6.20 -2.54 6.09
N GLU A 140 6.09 -3.78 5.59
CA GLU A 140 6.92 -4.91 5.98
C GLU A 140 8.44 -4.63 5.83
N PRO A 141 8.94 -4.05 4.73
CA PRO A 141 10.37 -3.79 4.60
C PRO A 141 10.90 -2.81 5.65
N VAL A 142 10.07 -1.87 6.09
CA VAL A 142 10.40 -0.89 7.14
C VAL A 142 10.44 -1.57 8.50
N SER A 143 9.43 -2.39 8.80
CA SER A 143 9.37 -3.19 10.03
C SER A 143 10.60 -4.07 10.18
N ASP A 144 11.00 -4.73 9.09
CA ASP A 144 12.16 -5.60 9.04
C ASP A 144 13.48 -4.85 9.23
N ALA A 145 13.62 -3.67 8.62
CA ALA A 145 14.77 -2.80 8.83
C ALA A 145 14.89 -2.34 10.29
N LEU A 146 13.76 -1.97 10.91
CA LEU A 146 13.71 -1.57 12.30
C LEU A 146 14.06 -2.71 13.26
N ALA A 147 13.52 -3.89 13.04
CA ALA A 147 13.83 -5.05 13.87
C ALA A 147 15.32 -5.43 13.81
N ARG A 148 15.94 -5.37 12.62
CA ARG A 148 17.39 -5.60 12.46
C ARG A 148 18.23 -4.55 13.18
N ALA A 149 17.88 -3.27 13.05
CA ALA A 149 18.63 -2.18 13.68
C ALA A 149 18.59 -2.27 15.22
N ILE A 150 17.41 -2.55 15.80
CA ILE A 150 17.26 -2.75 17.25
C ILE A 150 18.05 -3.97 17.72
N ALA A 151 18.01 -5.08 16.98
CA ALA A 151 18.78 -6.28 17.30
C ALA A 151 20.29 -6.00 17.31
N GLN A 152 20.79 -5.27 16.31
CA GLN A 152 22.19 -4.88 16.23
C GLN A 152 22.61 -3.97 17.39
N LEU A 153 21.79 -2.97 17.74
CA LEU A 153 22.06 -2.09 18.87
C LEU A 153 22.18 -2.87 20.19
N ILE A 154 21.29 -3.85 20.42
CA ILE A 154 21.35 -4.71 21.61
C ILE A 154 22.63 -5.56 21.61
N GLU A 155 22.98 -6.15 20.47
CA GLU A 155 24.19 -6.97 20.33
C GLU A 155 25.48 -6.18 20.57
N GLU A 156 25.50 -4.90 20.20
CA GLU A 156 26.67 -4.04 20.37
C GLU A 156 26.75 -3.45 21.79
N GLN A 157 25.65 -2.89 22.29
CA GLN A 157 25.66 -1.98 23.45
C GLN A 157 25.02 -2.54 24.73
N ALA A 158 24.26 -3.64 24.67
CA ALA A 158 23.56 -4.11 25.87
C ALA A 158 24.54 -4.71 26.92
N PRO A 159 24.18 -4.71 28.21
CA PRO A 159 24.93 -5.49 29.21
C PRO A 159 24.99 -6.98 28.84
N GLU A 160 26.05 -7.68 29.23
CA GLU A 160 26.23 -9.12 28.93
C GLU A 160 25.07 -9.98 29.45
N GLU A 161 24.43 -9.55 30.54
CA GLU A 161 23.24 -10.19 31.10
C GLU A 161 22.02 -10.08 30.17
N VAL A 162 21.91 -8.99 29.41
CA VAL A 162 20.84 -8.75 28.43
C VAL A 162 21.17 -9.42 27.10
N LYS A 163 22.44 -9.40 26.67
CA LYS A 163 22.91 -10.14 25.48
C LYS A 163 22.69 -11.64 25.62
N GLY A 164 22.94 -12.21 26.80
CA GLY A 164 22.71 -13.64 27.06
C GLY A 164 21.23 -14.09 26.99
N VAL A 165 20.28 -13.16 27.12
CA VAL A 165 18.83 -13.44 27.12
C VAL A 165 18.14 -12.97 25.83
N LEU A 166 18.60 -11.85 25.25
CA LEU A 166 17.96 -11.16 24.12
C LEU A 166 18.87 -10.99 22.89
N GLY A 167 20.19 -11.14 23.04
CA GLY A 167 21.16 -11.05 21.95
C GLY A 167 20.87 -12.11 20.89
N GLY A 168 20.65 -11.68 19.65
CA GLY A 168 20.27 -12.56 18.53
C GLY A 168 18.95 -13.32 18.68
N SER A 169 18.12 -13.03 19.71
CA SER A 169 16.91 -13.80 19.98
C SER A 169 15.77 -13.44 19.01
N PRO A 170 15.13 -14.44 18.35
CA PRO A 170 13.94 -14.23 17.53
C PRO A 170 12.78 -13.53 18.27
N VAL A 171 12.79 -13.58 19.61
CA VAL A 171 11.78 -12.94 20.47
C VAL A 171 11.80 -11.43 20.30
N LEU A 172 12.98 -10.80 20.29
CA LEU A 172 13.11 -9.34 20.15
C LEU A 172 12.60 -8.86 18.79
N THR A 173 13.00 -9.56 17.72
CA THR A 173 12.54 -9.28 16.36
C THR A 173 11.03 -9.37 16.26
N THR A 174 10.45 -10.45 16.80
CA THR A 174 8.99 -10.65 16.81
C THR A 174 8.29 -9.55 17.62
N MET A 175 8.90 -9.08 18.72
CA MET A 175 8.32 -8.07 19.60
C MET A 175 8.26 -6.72 18.91
N THR A 176 9.37 -6.30 18.30
CA THR A 176 9.46 -5.09 17.49
C THR A 176 8.45 -5.11 16.35
N THR A 177 8.39 -6.20 15.57
CA THR A 177 7.44 -6.33 14.46
C THR A 177 5.98 -6.31 14.96
N SER A 178 5.69 -6.90 16.11
CA SER A 178 4.34 -6.87 16.71
C SER A 178 3.93 -5.47 17.14
N LEU A 179 4.83 -4.71 17.79
CA LEU A 179 4.57 -3.32 18.18
C LEU A 179 4.40 -2.41 16.96
N PHE A 180 5.23 -2.59 15.93
CA PHE A 180 5.09 -1.87 14.66
C PHE A 180 3.74 -2.14 13.99
N ARG A 181 3.30 -3.41 13.94
CA ARG A 181 1.97 -3.77 13.41
C ARG A 181 0.83 -3.11 14.18
N LEU A 182 0.92 -3.02 15.51
CA LEU A 182 -0.07 -2.33 16.33
C LEU A 182 -0.10 -0.82 16.03
N GLN A 183 1.06 -0.19 15.90
CA GLN A 183 1.15 1.23 15.53
C GLN A 183 0.57 1.49 14.14
N LEU A 184 0.88 0.63 13.18
CA LEU A 184 0.30 0.70 11.84
C LEU A 184 -1.22 0.56 11.90
N ALA A 185 -1.73 -0.41 12.64
CA ALA A 185 -3.16 -0.60 12.85
C ALA A 185 -3.84 0.64 13.46
N GLN A 186 -3.21 1.29 14.45
CA GLN A 186 -3.70 2.55 15.02
C GLN A 186 -3.87 3.62 13.93
N VAL A 187 -2.88 3.77 13.04
CA VAL A 187 -2.93 4.76 11.96
C VAL A 187 -3.98 4.42 10.92
N VAL A 188 -4.07 3.16 10.48
CA VAL A 188 -5.13 2.71 9.56
C VAL A 188 -6.52 2.95 10.15
N GLY A 189 -6.69 2.69 11.45
CA GLY A 189 -7.93 3.01 12.16
C GLY A 189 -8.24 4.52 12.20
N GLY A 190 -7.24 5.37 12.34
CA GLY A 190 -7.37 6.83 12.25
C GLY A 190 -7.75 7.30 10.85
N LEU A 191 -7.05 6.83 9.82
CA LEU A 191 -7.30 7.15 8.41
C LEU A 191 -8.73 6.82 7.98
N ALA A 192 -9.29 5.72 8.50
CA ALA A 192 -10.67 5.32 8.24
C ALA A 192 -11.71 6.40 8.60
N ARG A 193 -11.37 7.33 9.50
CA ARG A 193 -12.23 8.47 9.88
C ARG A 193 -12.13 9.65 8.94
N GLU A 194 -11.09 9.69 8.12
CA GLU A 194 -10.84 10.80 7.20
C GLU A 194 -11.32 10.45 5.80
N VAL A 195 -10.97 9.28 5.26
CA VAL A 195 -11.18 8.89 3.85
C VAL A 195 -12.65 8.95 3.40
N LEU A 196 -12.92 9.51 2.23
CA LEU A 196 -14.25 9.51 1.62
C LEU A 196 -14.51 8.24 0.81
N SER A 197 -13.44 7.70 0.24
CA SER A 197 -13.44 6.57 -0.69
C SER A 197 -12.13 5.77 -0.62
N ALA A 198 -12.06 4.59 -1.24
CA ALA A 198 -10.82 3.83 -1.32
C ALA A 198 -9.73 4.52 -2.17
N GLY A 199 -10.13 5.30 -3.17
CA GLY A 199 -9.22 6.08 -4.01
C GLY A 199 -8.54 7.27 -3.31
N ASP A 200 -8.99 7.69 -2.12
CA ASP A 200 -8.46 8.88 -1.41
C ASP A 200 -6.95 8.84 -1.13
N ILE A 201 -6.36 7.64 -1.06
CA ILE A 201 -4.93 7.45 -0.79
C ILE A 201 -4.09 7.51 -2.09
N GLY A 202 -4.70 7.29 -3.26
CA GLY A 202 -4.02 7.19 -4.55
C GLY A 202 -3.36 5.83 -4.81
N ILE A 203 -3.56 4.84 -3.92
CA ILE A 203 -3.12 3.45 -4.07
C ILE A 203 -4.33 2.52 -3.93
N PRO A 204 -4.43 1.44 -4.70
CA PRO A 204 -5.47 0.44 -4.53
C PRO A 204 -5.16 -0.37 -3.27
N LEU A 205 -5.83 -0.06 -2.17
CA LEU A 205 -5.54 -0.68 -0.87
C LEU A 205 -6.36 -1.95 -0.58
N MET A 206 -7.30 -2.28 -1.43
CA MET A 206 -8.13 -3.48 -1.24
C MET A 206 -7.53 -4.70 -1.89
N GLN A 207 -7.58 -5.81 -1.16
CA GLN A 207 -7.32 -7.13 -1.72
C GLN A 207 -8.57 -7.60 -2.45
N ALA A 208 -8.50 -7.64 -3.77
CA ALA A 208 -9.50 -8.26 -4.61
C ALA A 208 -9.19 -9.76 -4.75
N SER A 209 -10.22 -10.61 -4.83
CA SER A 209 -10.06 -12.07 -5.00
C SER A 209 -9.36 -12.43 -6.32
N ASP A 210 -9.38 -11.49 -7.27
CA ASP A 210 -8.69 -11.46 -8.54
C ASP A 210 -8.13 -10.03 -8.66
N GLU A 211 -6.90 -9.85 -9.14
CA GLU A 211 -6.30 -8.51 -9.38
C GLU A 211 -7.16 -7.63 -10.30
N HIS A 212 -8.15 -8.21 -10.99
CA HIS A 212 -9.09 -7.53 -11.87
C HIS A 212 -10.46 -7.23 -11.24
N ASP A 213 -10.77 -7.70 -10.03
CA ASP A 213 -12.02 -7.39 -9.31
C ASP A 213 -11.90 -6.05 -8.55
N VAL A 214 -11.70 -4.99 -9.34
CA VAL A 214 -11.63 -3.61 -8.86
C VAL A 214 -13.05 -3.07 -8.67
N ARG A 215 -13.39 -2.64 -7.45
CA ARG A 215 -14.71 -2.10 -7.08
C ARG A 215 -14.61 -0.70 -6.53
N ALA A 216 -15.63 0.12 -6.81
CA ALA A 216 -15.79 1.43 -6.19
C ALA A 216 -16.24 1.28 -4.75
N GLU A 217 -15.61 2.02 -3.86
CA GLU A 217 -15.86 1.90 -2.43
C GLU A 217 -15.96 3.26 -1.77
N LEU A 218 -17.04 3.47 -1.04
CA LEU A 218 -17.37 4.74 -0.42
C LEU A 218 -17.57 4.56 1.09
N VAL A 219 -17.26 5.61 1.85
CA VAL A 219 -17.53 5.68 3.29
C VAL A 219 -18.62 6.74 3.54
N PRO A 220 -19.92 6.37 3.49
CA PRO A 220 -21.03 7.33 3.46
C PRO A 220 -20.99 8.33 4.61
N GLN A 221 -20.67 7.86 5.83
CA GLN A 221 -20.56 8.72 7.00
C GLN A 221 -19.55 9.86 6.79
N ASN A 222 -18.40 9.57 6.18
CA ASN A 222 -17.34 10.57 6.00
C ASN A 222 -17.72 11.54 4.87
N ILE A 223 -18.46 11.07 3.86
CA ILE A 223 -19.02 11.92 2.80
C ILE A 223 -20.04 12.89 3.38
N ASP A 224 -20.94 12.40 4.23
CA ASP A 224 -21.94 13.23 4.91
C ASP A 224 -21.26 14.31 5.78
N GLU A 225 -20.28 13.91 6.61
CA GLU A 225 -19.50 14.83 7.46
C GLU A 225 -18.67 15.83 6.63
N PHE A 226 -18.16 15.42 5.46
CA PHE A 226 -17.45 16.31 4.54
C PHE A 226 -18.38 17.33 3.86
N ALA A 227 -19.63 16.95 3.57
CA ALA A 227 -20.61 17.84 2.98
C ALA A 227 -21.07 18.95 3.96
N GLU A 228 -20.98 18.70 5.28
CA GLU A 228 -21.35 19.66 6.31
C GLU A 228 -20.56 20.97 6.19
N GLY A 229 -21.26 22.10 6.21
CA GLY A 229 -20.63 23.42 6.18
C GLY A 229 -20.08 23.86 4.81
N LEU A 230 -20.10 23.00 3.78
CA LEU A 230 -19.74 23.40 2.42
C LEU A 230 -20.78 24.33 1.80
N GLY A 231 -22.04 24.29 2.23
CA GLY A 231 -23.12 25.09 1.62
C GLY A 231 -23.35 24.70 0.16
N VAL A 232 -23.34 23.39 -0.10
CA VAL A 232 -23.73 22.73 -1.36
C VAL A 232 -24.76 21.65 -1.02
N THR A 233 -25.49 21.14 -2.01
CA THR A 233 -26.44 20.06 -1.74
C THR A 233 -25.70 18.73 -1.51
N PRO A 234 -26.14 17.86 -0.58
CA PRO A 234 -25.47 16.58 -0.33
C PRO A 234 -25.37 15.70 -1.58
N ASP A 235 -26.42 15.65 -2.41
CA ASP A 235 -26.45 14.86 -3.64
C ASP A 235 -25.36 15.30 -4.65
N GLU A 236 -25.02 16.59 -4.72
CA GLU A 236 -23.90 17.06 -5.55
C GLU A 236 -22.55 16.56 -5.02
N VAL A 237 -22.35 16.52 -3.71
CA VAL A 237 -21.13 15.98 -3.08
C VAL A 237 -21.02 14.49 -3.33
N ASP A 238 -22.11 13.76 -3.11
CA ASP A 238 -22.17 12.31 -3.33
C ASP A 238 -21.82 11.95 -4.75
N LEU A 239 -22.43 12.63 -5.73
CA LEU A 239 -22.20 12.36 -7.14
C LEU A 239 -20.76 12.73 -7.53
N TYR A 240 -20.24 13.85 -7.03
CA TYR A 240 -18.84 14.23 -7.27
C TYR A 240 -17.86 13.18 -6.73
N VAL A 241 -18.05 12.73 -5.48
CA VAL A 241 -17.20 11.70 -4.87
C VAL A 241 -17.34 10.36 -5.59
N ALA A 242 -18.55 9.98 -6.00
CA ALA A 242 -18.78 8.75 -6.77
C ALA A 242 -18.10 8.78 -8.15
N ILE A 243 -18.15 9.91 -8.87
CA ILE A 243 -17.43 10.11 -10.14
C ILE A 243 -15.92 9.93 -9.91
N ARG A 244 -15.39 10.60 -8.87
CA ARG A 244 -13.97 10.55 -8.56
C ARG A 244 -13.48 9.14 -8.22
N GLU A 245 -14.22 8.44 -7.36
CA GLU A 245 -13.91 7.07 -6.98
C GLU A 245 -13.97 6.14 -8.19
N LEU A 246 -15.04 6.22 -9.01
CA LEU A 246 -15.13 5.41 -10.22
C LEU A 246 -14.02 5.71 -11.23
N ALA A 247 -13.56 6.96 -11.33
CA ALA A 247 -12.40 7.31 -12.17
C ALA A 247 -11.14 6.59 -11.68
N HIS A 248 -10.83 6.61 -10.37
CA HIS A 248 -9.72 5.83 -9.81
C HIS A 248 -9.83 4.35 -10.18
N GLN A 249 -11.01 3.75 -9.98
CA GLN A 249 -11.19 2.33 -10.23
C GLN A 249 -11.09 1.96 -11.72
N ARG A 250 -11.57 2.83 -12.63
CA ARG A 250 -11.38 2.66 -14.08
C ARG A 250 -9.91 2.70 -14.45
N LEU A 251 -9.14 3.63 -13.88
CA LEU A 251 -7.72 3.76 -14.12
C LEU A 251 -6.95 2.50 -13.69
N PHE A 252 -7.14 2.03 -12.45
CA PHE A 252 -6.44 0.83 -11.96
C PHE A 252 -6.88 -0.45 -12.67
N ARG A 253 -8.13 -0.52 -13.14
CA ARG A 253 -8.61 -1.64 -13.97
C ARG A 253 -7.98 -1.62 -15.36
N HIS A 254 -7.82 -0.44 -15.97
CA HIS A 254 -7.25 -0.27 -17.29
C HIS A 254 -5.73 -0.51 -17.26
N ALA A 255 -5.01 0.22 -16.40
CA ALA A 255 -3.57 0.14 -16.22
C ALA A 255 -3.19 -1.00 -15.25
N ARG A 256 -3.29 -2.25 -15.71
CA ARG A 256 -3.05 -3.44 -14.87
C ARG A 256 -1.66 -3.49 -14.21
N TRP A 257 -0.67 -2.83 -14.81
CA TRP A 257 0.69 -2.72 -14.28
C TRP A 257 0.79 -1.74 -13.10
N LEU A 258 -0.15 -0.80 -12.97
CA LEU A 258 -0.04 0.38 -12.11
C LEU A 258 0.02 0.00 -10.63
N ARG A 259 -0.80 -0.95 -10.18
CA ARG A 259 -0.78 -1.46 -8.80
C ARG A 259 0.61 -1.94 -8.42
N LEU A 260 1.14 -2.91 -9.17
CA LEU A 260 2.43 -3.52 -8.91
C LEU A 260 3.56 -2.50 -9.01
N HIS A 261 3.47 -1.57 -9.95
CA HIS A 261 4.47 -0.52 -10.11
C HIS A 261 4.51 0.44 -8.91
N VAL A 262 3.36 0.92 -8.44
CA VAL A 262 3.32 1.79 -7.25
C VAL A 262 3.81 1.05 -6.01
N MET A 263 3.42 -0.22 -5.82
CA MET A 263 3.93 -1.05 -4.72
C MET A 263 5.45 -1.26 -4.83
N SER A 264 5.99 -1.44 -6.04
CA SER A 264 7.43 -1.54 -6.27
C SER A 264 8.16 -0.25 -5.89
N LEU A 265 7.63 0.92 -6.27
CA LEU A 265 8.23 2.22 -5.93
C LEU A 265 8.29 2.43 -4.41
N VAL A 266 7.23 2.07 -3.70
CA VAL A 266 7.22 2.09 -2.22
C VAL A 266 8.25 1.10 -1.65
N GLY A 267 8.32 -0.11 -2.19
CA GLY A 267 9.30 -1.11 -1.80
C GLY A 267 10.75 -0.70 -2.07
N ASP A 268 11.02 -0.04 -3.20
CA ASP A 268 12.34 0.51 -3.56
C ASP A 268 12.78 1.57 -2.56
N PHE A 269 11.87 2.48 -2.21
CA PHE A 269 12.13 3.48 -1.17
C PHE A 269 12.41 2.82 0.18
N ALA A 270 11.56 1.86 0.59
CA ALA A 270 11.64 1.21 1.89
C ALA A 270 12.89 0.34 2.06
N ARG A 271 13.35 -0.35 1.00
CA ARG A 271 14.62 -1.11 1.03
C ARG A 271 15.85 -0.24 1.27
N GLY A 272 15.80 1.03 0.88
CA GLY A 272 16.87 1.98 1.12
C GLY A 272 16.93 2.50 2.56
N ILE A 273 15.94 2.20 3.41
CA ILE A 273 15.88 2.69 4.79
C ILE A 273 16.97 2.00 5.61
N HIS A 274 17.96 2.79 6.00
CA HIS A 274 18.88 2.47 7.09
C HIS A 274 18.35 3.13 8.36
N ILE A 275 18.60 2.58 9.54
CA ILE A 275 18.28 3.25 10.82
C ILE A 275 19.59 3.67 11.46
N ASP A 276 19.63 4.92 11.88
CA ASP A 276 20.78 5.51 12.54
C ASP A 276 20.87 4.98 13.98
N GLY A 277 21.90 4.18 14.25
CA GLY A 277 22.13 3.57 15.56
C GLY A 277 22.37 4.59 16.67
N ASP A 278 23.03 5.71 16.35
CA ASP A 278 23.30 6.78 17.32
C ASP A 278 22.00 7.49 17.70
N LYS A 279 21.14 7.81 16.71
CA LYS A 279 19.81 8.37 16.99
C LYS A 279 18.90 7.42 17.74
N LEU A 280 18.99 6.12 17.46
CA LEU A 280 18.24 5.10 18.19
C LEU A 280 18.69 5.04 19.65
N MET A 281 19.98 5.27 19.93
CA MET A 281 20.53 5.33 21.28
C MET A 281 20.12 6.60 22.02
N ASP A 282 20.27 7.78 21.40
CA ASP A 282 19.75 9.05 21.94
C ASP A 282 18.26 8.94 22.28
N PHE A 283 17.50 8.26 21.41
CA PHE A 283 16.10 7.97 21.66
C PHE A 283 15.91 7.07 22.87
N ALA A 284 16.60 5.93 22.95
CA ALA A 284 16.50 5.01 24.08
C ALA A 284 16.80 5.69 25.44
N GLU A 285 17.76 6.62 25.48
CA GLU A 285 18.07 7.41 26.68
C GLU A 285 16.99 8.45 27.03
N SER A 286 16.27 8.95 26.01
CA SER A 286 15.20 9.94 26.17
C SER A 286 13.84 9.35 26.55
N ILE A 287 13.62 8.04 26.33
CA ILE A 287 12.34 7.39 26.59
C ILE A 287 12.05 7.40 28.09
N ASN A 288 10.92 7.99 28.47
CA ASN A 288 10.31 7.74 29.76
C ASN A 288 9.43 6.49 29.67
N PRO A 289 9.74 5.38 30.37
CA PRO A 289 8.93 4.16 30.36
C PRO A 289 7.48 4.36 30.82
N SER A 290 7.17 5.49 31.45
CA SER A 290 5.85 5.84 31.97
C SER A 290 4.95 6.53 30.93
N ASN A 291 5.47 6.82 29.73
CA ASN A 291 4.77 7.58 28.68
C ASN A 291 4.84 6.86 27.31
N PRO A 292 4.06 5.78 27.12
CA PRO A 292 4.08 4.99 25.88
C PRO A 292 3.62 5.78 24.64
N GLU A 293 2.82 6.84 24.80
CA GLU A 293 2.41 7.69 23.68
C GLU A 293 3.59 8.45 23.03
N GLU A 294 4.64 8.75 23.80
CA GLU A 294 5.83 9.46 23.32
C GLU A 294 6.64 8.61 22.32
N ILE A 295 6.73 7.31 22.59
CA ILE A 295 7.35 6.31 21.70
C ILE A 295 6.59 6.28 20.37
N SER A 296 5.26 6.19 20.43
CA SER A 296 4.39 6.18 19.24
C SER A 296 4.58 7.44 18.38
N LYS A 297 4.66 8.61 19.02
CA LYS A 297 4.83 9.90 18.35
C LYS A 297 6.18 10.05 17.65
N ILE A 298 7.26 9.59 18.28
CA ILE A 298 8.60 9.68 17.71
C ILE A 298 8.76 8.69 16.55
N LEU A 299 8.28 7.45 16.70
CA LEU A 299 8.29 6.45 15.63
C LEU A 299 7.51 6.93 14.40
N SER A 300 6.33 7.51 14.61
CA SER A 300 5.51 8.08 13.51
C SER A 300 6.04 9.39 12.93
N SER A 301 6.96 10.07 13.62
CA SER A 301 7.58 11.32 13.13
C SER A 301 8.69 11.09 12.11
N GLY A 302 9.21 9.86 11.99
CA GLY A 302 10.37 9.56 11.16
C GLY A 302 11.70 10.09 11.71
N ALA A 303 11.75 10.59 12.96
CA ALA A 303 12.95 11.19 13.55
C ALA A 303 14.15 10.23 13.64
N LEU A 304 13.90 8.92 13.70
CA LEU A 304 14.93 7.88 13.72
C LEU A 304 15.49 7.55 12.34
N LEU A 305 14.90 8.09 11.27
CA LEU A 305 15.39 7.89 9.92
C LEU A 305 16.63 8.80 9.68
N PRO A 306 17.73 8.27 9.12
CA PRO A 306 18.87 9.05 8.69
C PRO A 306 18.50 9.92 7.48
N GLU A 307 19.44 10.78 7.08
CA GLU A 307 19.29 11.50 5.81
C GLU A 307 19.14 10.52 4.65
N ARG A 308 18.29 10.90 3.69
CA ARG A 308 17.98 10.06 2.54
C ARG A 308 19.20 9.96 1.63
N THR A 309 19.49 8.75 1.18
CA THR A 309 20.50 8.51 0.12
C THR A 309 19.99 9.05 -1.23
N GLU A 310 20.91 9.32 -2.16
CA GLU A 310 20.53 9.72 -3.53
C GLU A 310 19.64 8.69 -4.24
N ALA A 311 19.76 7.40 -3.90
CA ALA A 311 18.90 6.36 -4.42
C ALA A 311 17.46 6.48 -3.88
N GLN A 312 17.32 6.76 -2.58
CA GLN A 312 16.01 6.99 -1.95
C GLN A 312 15.35 8.26 -2.45
N GLU A 313 16.11 9.34 -2.65
CA GLU A 313 15.57 10.58 -3.19
C GLU A 313 15.02 10.37 -4.62
N ARG A 314 15.76 9.64 -5.47
CA ARG A 314 15.28 9.26 -6.81
C ARG A 314 14.08 8.31 -6.78
N ALA A 315 13.96 7.43 -5.78
CA ALA A 315 12.80 6.56 -5.61
C ALA A 315 11.57 7.38 -5.17
N LEU A 316 11.77 8.33 -4.25
CA LEU A 316 10.72 9.23 -3.79
C LEU A 316 10.20 10.10 -4.93
N VAL A 317 11.09 10.74 -5.69
CA VAL A 317 10.71 11.56 -6.85
C VAL A 317 9.85 10.76 -7.84
N ARG A 318 10.22 9.50 -8.11
CA ARG A 318 9.43 8.62 -8.98
C ARG A 318 8.07 8.29 -8.40
N LEU A 319 8.00 8.01 -7.10
CA LEU A 319 6.72 7.79 -6.40
C LEU A 319 5.83 9.03 -6.41
N GLU A 320 6.38 10.21 -6.08
CA GLU A 320 5.66 11.49 -6.11
C GLU A 320 5.14 11.79 -7.51
N THR A 321 5.95 11.59 -8.54
CA THR A 321 5.57 11.79 -9.94
C THR A 321 4.43 10.85 -10.34
N MET A 322 4.55 9.56 -10.03
CA MET A 322 3.51 8.58 -10.34
C MET A 322 2.18 8.89 -9.64
N LEU A 323 2.22 9.20 -8.34
CA LEU A 323 1.03 9.61 -7.59
C LEU A 323 0.43 10.90 -8.14
N ALA A 324 1.25 11.88 -8.53
CA ALA A 324 0.79 13.12 -9.15
C ALA A 324 0.12 12.88 -10.50
N LEU A 325 0.63 11.96 -11.33
CA LEU A 325 0.01 11.59 -12.60
C LEU A 325 -1.35 10.92 -12.40
N ILE A 326 -1.44 9.95 -11.48
CA ILE A 326 -2.70 9.27 -11.11
C ILE A 326 -3.74 10.30 -10.67
N GLU A 327 -3.36 11.12 -9.68
CA GLU A 327 -4.24 12.12 -9.09
C GLU A 327 -4.61 13.23 -10.08
N GLY A 328 -3.67 13.62 -10.93
CA GLY A 328 -3.88 14.61 -11.97
C GLY A 328 -4.90 14.15 -13.01
N TRP A 329 -4.80 12.89 -13.45
CA TRP A 329 -5.72 12.30 -14.42
C TRP A 329 -7.12 12.16 -13.81
N VAL A 330 -7.20 11.67 -12.56
CA VAL A 330 -8.48 11.54 -11.86
C VAL A 330 -9.13 12.90 -11.65
N ASP A 331 -8.38 13.93 -11.25
CA ASP A 331 -8.91 15.29 -11.10
C ASP A 331 -9.44 15.81 -12.45
N HIS A 332 -8.68 15.65 -13.53
CA HIS A 332 -9.06 16.06 -14.87
C HIS A 332 -10.36 15.37 -15.36
N VAL A 333 -10.44 14.05 -15.26
CA VAL A 333 -11.62 13.28 -15.68
C VAL A 333 -12.83 13.58 -14.79
N THR A 334 -12.64 13.72 -13.48
CA THR A 334 -13.70 14.09 -12.53
C THR A 334 -14.28 15.46 -12.87
N ARG A 335 -13.42 16.46 -13.12
CA ARG A 335 -13.83 17.83 -13.46
C ARG A 335 -14.63 17.85 -14.77
N SER A 336 -14.17 17.10 -15.76
CA SER A 336 -14.84 16.99 -17.07
C SER A 336 -16.23 16.34 -16.92
N ALA A 337 -16.32 15.20 -16.24
CA ALA A 337 -17.59 14.48 -16.01
C ALA A 337 -18.57 15.27 -15.13
N SER A 338 -18.07 16.00 -14.13
CA SER A 338 -18.90 16.75 -13.18
C SER A 338 -19.23 18.18 -13.62
N SER A 339 -18.85 18.60 -14.83
CA SER A 339 -19.12 19.94 -15.39
C SER A 339 -20.59 20.37 -15.38
N ARG A 340 -21.51 19.39 -15.28
CA ARG A 340 -22.97 19.59 -15.18
C ARG A 340 -23.45 19.94 -13.76
N LEU A 341 -22.62 19.75 -12.73
CA LEU A 341 -22.97 20.08 -11.34
C LEU A 341 -22.81 21.58 -11.09
N PRO A 342 -23.84 22.27 -10.58
CA PRO A 342 -23.76 23.70 -10.30
C PRO A 342 -22.60 24.11 -9.39
N ASN A 343 -22.25 23.27 -8.41
CA ASN A 343 -21.21 23.57 -7.43
C ASN A 343 -19.95 22.68 -7.57
N ALA A 344 -19.69 22.10 -8.76
CA ALA A 344 -18.54 21.22 -9.00
C ALA A 344 -17.22 21.84 -8.51
N ASP A 345 -16.94 23.09 -8.93
CA ASP A 345 -15.70 23.80 -8.58
C ASP A 345 -15.52 24.02 -7.08
N LYS A 346 -16.64 24.24 -6.37
CA LYS A 346 -16.64 24.45 -4.92
C LYS A 346 -16.32 23.16 -4.17
N ILE A 347 -16.85 22.03 -4.65
CA ILE A 347 -16.55 20.69 -4.11
C ILE A 347 -15.09 20.32 -4.42
N ALA A 348 -14.64 20.53 -5.67
CA ALA A 348 -13.26 20.32 -6.10
C ALA A 348 -12.27 21.11 -5.23
N GLU A 349 -12.59 22.38 -4.96
CA GLU A 349 -11.78 23.24 -4.10
C GLU A 349 -11.73 22.75 -2.65
N ALA A 350 -12.84 22.27 -2.09
CA ALA A 350 -12.86 21.68 -0.75
C ALA A 350 -11.96 20.43 -0.65
N ILE A 351 -12.00 19.54 -1.67
CA ILE A 351 -11.12 18.36 -1.75
C ILE A 351 -9.64 18.77 -1.87
N ARG A 352 -9.34 19.79 -2.69
CA ARG A 352 -7.97 20.32 -2.82
C ARG A 352 -7.44 20.86 -1.49
N ARG A 353 -8.26 21.60 -0.73
CA ARG A 353 -7.87 22.12 0.60
C ARG A 353 -7.58 21.00 1.58
N ARG A 354 -8.44 19.99 1.64
CA ARG A 354 -8.25 18.80 2.49
C ARG A 354 -6.91 18.11 2.21
N ARG A 355 -6.48 18.04 0.95
CA ARG A 355 -5.16 17.51 0.58
C ARG A 355 -4.02 18.45 0.98
N ALA A 356 -4.18 19.76 0.78
CA ALA A 356 -3.15 20.75 1.09
C ALA A 356 -2.85 20.92 2.60
N THR A 357 -3.76 20.50 3.48
CA THR A 357 -3.61 20.59 4.94
C THR A 357 -3.15 19.30 5.61
N GLY A 358 -2.53 18.36 4.86
CA GLY A 358 -2.21 17.02 5.39
C GLY A 358 -3.36 16.05 5.17
N GLY A 359 -3.66 15.73 3.91
CA GLY A 359 -4.73 14.76 3.60
C GLY A 359 -4.41 13.33 4.08
N PRO A 360 -5.38 12.40 4.00
CA PRO A 360 -5.19 11.02 4.45
C PRO A 360 -3.99 10.33 3.81
N ALA A 361 -3.73 10.58 2.53
CA ALA A 361 -2.56 10.05 1.84
C ALA A 361 -1.25 10.50 2.52
N GLU A 362 -1.08 11.82 2.72
CA GLU A 362 0.12 12.37 3.37
C GLU A 362 0.30 11.80 4.78
N HIS A 363 -0.77 11.74 5.57
CA HIS A 363 -0.74 11.11 6.90
C HIS A 363 -0.34 9.63 6.86
N ALA A 364 -0.86 8.88 5.89
CA ALA A 364 -0.56 7.46 5.74
C ALA A 364 0.91 7.22 5.40
N PHE A 365 1.42 7.86 4.35
CA PHE A 365 2.80 7.69 3.89
C PHE A 365 3.82 8.25 4.88
N LYS A 366 3.50 9.35 5.57
CA LYS A 366 4.33 9.86 6.65
C LYS A 366 4.53 8.83 7.75
N THR A 367 3.46 8.11 8.11
CA THR A 367 3.52 7.09 9.16
C THR A 367 4.22 5.80 8.70
N LEU A 368 3.93 5.34 7.47
CA LEU A 368 4.40 4.04 6.99
C LEU A 368 5.91 3.97 6.74
N VAL A 369 6.44 5.04 6.17
CA VAL A 369 7.78 5.05 5.56
C VAL A 369 8.55 6.33 5.91
N GLY A 370 8.00 7.20 6.77
CA GLY A 370 8.58 8.52 7.05
C GLY A 370 8.56 9.43 5.83
N LEU A 371 7.63 9.18 4.90
CA LEU A 371 7.52 9.96 3.66
C LEU A 371 6.62 11.16 3.89
N GLU A 372 7.22 12.34 3.91
CA GLU A 372 6.49 13.57 3.65
C GLU A 372 6.25 13.69 2.14
N LEU A 373 5.13 13.13 1.69
CA LEU A 373 4.64 13.39 0.33
C LEU A 373 4.21 14.84 0.26
N ARG A 374 5.01 15.65 -0.44
CA ARG A 374 4.57 17.00 -0.75
C ARG A 374 3.63 16.90 -1.96
N PRO A 375 2.54 17.67 -2.01
CA PRO A 375 1.71 17.79 -3.21
C PRO A 375 2.45 18.62 -4.29
N ARG A 376 3.68 18.23 -4.61
CA ARG A 376 4.45 18.74 -5.73
C ARG A 376 3.85 18.12 -6.99
N ARG A 377 3.85 18.86 -8.08
CA ARG A 377 3.49 18.35 -9.41
C ARG A 377 2.02 18.01 -9.65
N LEU A 378 1.13 18.03 -8.65
CA LEU A 378 -0.28 17.72 -8.90
C LEU A 378 -0.93 18.70 -9.90
N ARG A 379 -0.65 20.00 -9.75
CA ARG A 379 -1.19 21.01 -10.65
C ARG A 379 -0.61 20.86 -12.05
N GLU A 380 0.69 20.61 -12.11
CA GLU A 380 1.46 20.38 -13.32
C GLU A 380 0.93 19.14 -14.07
N ALA A 381 0.70 18.04 -13.36
CA ALA A 381 0.08 16.82 -13.91
C ALA A 381 -1.34 17.08 -14.41
N SER A 382 -2.21 17.74 -13.63
CA SER A 382 -3.55 18.10 -14.11
C SER A 382 -3.51 18.97 -15.36
N THR A 383 -2.57 19.92 -15.44
CA THR A 383 -2.39 20.79 -16.62
C THR A 383 -1.93 19.97 -17.83
N MET A 384 -0.99 19.03 -17.63
CA MET A 384 -0.55 18.11 -18.69
C MET A 384 -1.72 17.31 -19.25
N TRP A 385 -2.60 16.77 -18.40
CA TRP A 385 -3.79 16.02 -18.84
C TRP A 385 -4.81 16.90 -19.57
N ASP A 386 -4.98 18.15 -19.14
CA ASP A 386 -5.80 19.15 -19.84
C ASP A 386 -5.25 19.39 -21.26
N SER A 387 -3.93 19.61 -21.40
CA SER A 387 -3.27 19.83 -22.70
C SER A 387 -3.31 18.59 -23.61
N LEU A 388 -3.14 17.39 -23.07
CA LEU A 388 -3.26 16.14 -23.83
C LEU A 388 -4.66 15.97 -24.41
N LEU A 389 -5.70 16.26 -23.62
CA LEU A 389 -7.08 16.21 -24.11
C LEU A 389 -7.31 17.23 -25.23
N GLU A 390 -6.83 18.47 -25.07
CA GLU A 390 -7.03 19.54 -26.05
C GLU A 390 -6.35 19.25 -27.39
N LEU A 391 -5.13 18.70 -27.37
CA LEU A 391 -4.32 18.47 -28.57
C LEU A 391 -4.62 17.14 -29.26
N TYR A 392 -4.83 16.07 -28.49
CA TYR A 392 -4.87 14.70 -29.02
C TYR A 392 -6.18 13.97 -28.75
N GLY A 393 -7.08 14.54 -27.94
CA GLY A 393 -8.35 13.94 -27.59
C GLY A 393 -8.27 12.87 -26.49
N GLN A 394 -9.43 12.34 -26.12
CA GLN A 394 -9.57 11.43 -24.98
C GLN A 394 -8.91 10.06 -25.18
N GLU A 395 -8.98 9.52 -26.41
CA GLU A 395 -8.49 8.16 -26.73
C GLU A 395 -6.97 8.10 -26.56
N ALA A 396 -6.26 9.06 -27.18
CA ALA A 396 -4.81 9.17 -27.06
C ALA A 396 -4.36 9.44 -25.62
N ARG A 397 -5.08 10.31 -24.89
CA ARG A 397 -4.80 10.59 -23.46
C ARG A 397 -4.88 9.34 -22.62
N ASP A 398 -5.92 8.52 -22.80
CA ASP A 398 -6.16 7.32 -22.01
C ASP A 398 -5.21 6.17 -22.42
N GLU A 399 -4.81 6.08 -23.70
CA GLU A 399 -3.87 5.06 -24.20
C GLU A 399 -2.46 5.16 -23.58
N LEU A 400 -2.07 6.35 -23.07
CA LEU A 400 -0.80 6.53 -22.35
C LEU A 400 -0.69 5.62 -21.14
N TRP A 401 -1.81 5.23 -20.54
CA TRP A 401 -1.85 4.30 -19.41
C TRP A 401 -1.61 2.83 -19.81
N GLY A 402 -1.46 2.52 -21.09
CA GLY A 402 -1.18 1.19 -21.58
C GLY A 402 0.18 0.63 -21.14
N HIS A 403 1.18 1.49 -20.88
CA HIS A 403 2.52 1.08 -20.44
C HIS A 403 3.20 2.20 -19.63
N PRO A 404 4.01 1.91 -18.58
CA PRO A 404 4.68 2.93 -17.78
C PRO A 404 5.56 3.88 -18.61
N ASP A 405 6.27 3.36 -19.61
CA ASP A 405 7.20 4.15 -20.44
C ASP A 405 6.52 5.18 -21.36
N ARG A 406 5.19 5.13 -21.48
CA ARG A 406 4.40 6.11 -22.25
C ARG A 406 3.98 7.31 -21.41
N LEU A 407 4.12 7.25 -20.09
CA LEU A 407 3.70 8.33 -19.21
C LEU A 407 4.74 9.45 -19.17
N PRO A 408 4.31 10.70 -18.92
CA PRO A 408 5.23 11.79 -18.65
C PRO A 408 6.16 11.47 -17.49
N THR A 409 7.43 11.84 -17.63
CA THR A 409 8.42 11.82 -16.55
C THR A 409 8.38 13.10 -15.72
N GLU A 410 9.22 13.22 -14.70
CA GLU A 410 9.34 14.47 -13.95
C GLU A 410 9.76 15.65 -14.85
N ASP A 411 10.75 15.43 -15.72
CA ASP A 411 11.27 16.45 -16.64
C ASP A 411 10.18 16.89 -17.63
N ASP A 412 9.30 15.99 -18.03
CA ASP A 412 8.16 16.30 -18.89
C ASP A 412 7.12 17.16 -18.16
N LEU A 413 6.94 16.99 -16.84
CA LEU A 413 6.08 17.87 -16.06
C LEU A 413 6.69 19.27 -15.86
N ASP A 414 8.02 19.41 -15.93
CA ASP A 414 8.71 20.71 -15.97
C ASP A 414 8.60 21.39 -17.34
N ALA A 415 8.62 20.60 -18.41
CA ALA A 415 8.61 21.09 -19.79
C ALA A 415 7.56 20.33 -20.64
N PRO A 416 6.25 20.58 -20.41
CA PRO A 416 5.19 19.79 -21.01
C PRO A 416 5.19 19.82 -22.54
N ASP A 417 5.59 20.94 -23.13
CA ASP A 417 5.69 21.10 -24.59
C ASP A 417 6.61 20.03 -25.22
N ASN A 418 7.67 19.59 -24.54
CA ASN A 418 8.59 18.58 -25.09
C ASN A 418 7.90 17.23 -25.26
N PHE A 419 7.19 16.79 -24.22
CA PHE A 419 6.43 15.55 -24.22
C PHE A 419 5.29 15.60 -25.24
N LEU A 420 4.52 16.70 -25.22
CA LEU A 420 3.41 16.91 -26.15
C LEU A 420 3.89 16.87 -27.60
N ASN A 421 5.01 17.54 -27.93
CA ASN A 421 5.57 17.49 -29.28
C ASN A 421 6.03 16.08 -29.66
N THR A 422 6.60 15.31 -28.73
CA THR A 422 7.06 13.94 -28.97
C THR A 422 5.90 13.01 -29.35
N LEU A 423 4.74 13.14 -28.68
CA LEU A 423 3.54 12.39 -29.04
C LEU A 423 2.97 12.76 -30.42
N GLY A 424 3.16 14.02 -30.85
CA GLY A 424 2.73 14.51 -32.15
C GLY A 424 3.61 14.05 -33.33
N VAL A 425 4.79 13.49 -33.05
CA VAL A 425 5.62 12.83 -34.05
C VAL A 425 5.10 11.41 -34.25
N VAL A 426 4.11 11.26 -35.12
CA VAL A 426 3.84 9.94 -35.72
C VAL A 426 5.12 9.56 -36.48
N PRO A 427 5.77 8.40 -36.20
CA PRO A 427 6.84 7.95 -37.07
C PRO A 427 6.26 7.86 -38.47
N GLU A 428 6.76 8.69 -39.39
CA GLU A 428 6.35 8.62 -40.78
C GLU A 428 6.84 7.27 -41.32
N THR A 429 5.94 6.28 -41.30
CA THR A 429 6.05 4.96 -41.95
C THR A 429 7.09 3.98 -41.39
N ASP A 430 6.77 2.67 -41.48
CA ASP A 430 7.64 1.52 -41.14
C ASP A 430 9.07 1.67 -41.70
N THR A 431 9.24 2.41 -42.79
CA THR A 431 10.54 2.72 -43.41
C THR A 431 11.52 3.48 -42.53
N ASP A 432 11.08 4.23 -41.52
CA ASP A 432 11.97 4.98 -40.64
C ASP A 432 12.56 4.10 -39.54
N VAL A 433 11.73 3.20 -39.02
CA VAL A 433 12.14 2.16 -38.06
C VAL A 433 13.01 1.12 -38.77
N ASP A 434 12.60 0.65 -39.95
CA ASP A 434 13.38 -0.28 -40.77
C ASP A 434 14.74 0.31 -41.17
N ARG A 435 14.79 1.60 -41.52
CA ARG A 435 16.03 2.32 -41.84
C ARG A 435 16.93 2.50 -40.62
N PHE A 436 16.37 2.82 -39.45
CA PHE A 436 17.12 2.93 -38.21
C PHE A 436 17.71 1.56 -37.79
N LEU A 437 16.91 0.49 -37.92
CA LEU A 437 17.37 -0.86 -37.64
C LEU A 437 18.43 -1.32 -38.66
N ASP A 438 18.24 -1.03 -39.95
CA ASP A 438 19.23 -1.31 -41.00
C ASP A 438 20.54 -0.55 -40.75
N GLU A 439 20.51 0.72 -40.32
CA GLU A 439 21.72 1.45 -39.93
C GLU A 439 22.41 0.83 -38.71
N LEU A 440 21.65 0.35 -37.72
CA LEU A 440 22.19 -0.29 -36.52
C LEU A 440 22.83 -1.66 -36.80
N PHE A 441 22.30 -2.41 -37.78
CA PHE A 441 22.77 -3.74 -38.15
C PHE A 441 23.72 -3.79 -39.36
N SER A 442 23.80 -2.71 -40.15
CA SER A 442 24.74 -2.60 -41.30
C SER A 442 26.16 -2.21 -40.91
N ASP A 443 26.39 -1.78 -39.66
CA ASP A 443 27.72 -1.43 -39.14
C ASP A 443 28.54 -2.65 -38.64
N GLN A 444 28.12 -3.89 -38.98
CA GLN A 444 29.00 -5.05 -38.88
C GLN A 444 29.91 -5.14 -40.10
N PRO A 445 31.25 -5.17 -39.94
CA PRO A 445 32.16 -5.30 -41.07
C PRO A 445 31.95 -6.67 -41.76
N PRO A 446 32.07 -6.74 -43.09
CA PRO A 446 31.79 -7.97 -43.82
C PRO A 446 32.77 -9.06 -43.38
N SER A 447 32.23 -10.23 -43.04
CA SER A 447 33.02 -11.42 -42.76
C SER A 447 33.84 -11.78 -44.00
N GLU A 448 35.16 -11.83 -43.81
CA GLU A 448 36.11 -12.28 -44.83
C GLU A 448 35.76 -13.71 -45.26
N GLN A 449 35.41 -13.89 -46.54
CA GLN A 449 35.30 -15.20 -47.16
C GLN A 449 36.71 -15.76 -47.37
N GLU A 450 37.09 -16.79 -46.62
CA GLU A 450 38.25 -17.61 -46.94
C GLU A 450 37.95 -18.59 -48.09
N PRO A 451 38.87 -18.77 -49.05
CA PRO A 451 38.68 -19.65 -50.20
C PRO A 451 39.21 -21.07 -49.96
N GLY A 452 38.30 -22.05 -50.02
CA GLY A 452 38.48 -23.33 -50.72
C GLY A 452 39.21 -24.48 -50.00
N GLU A 453 38.56 -25.64 -49.93
CA GLU A 453 39.25 -26.93 -50.00
C GLU A 453 38.37 -28.04 -50.62
N ARG A 454 39.03 -28.85 -51.46
CA ARG A 454 38.45 -29.84 -52.39
C ARG A 454 38.13 -31.19 -51.72
N ALA A 455 37.17 -31.89 -52.33
CA ALA A 455 36.80 -33.29 -52.08
C ALA A 455 37.93 -34.32 -52.39
N PRO A 456 37.78 -35.57 -51.91
CA PRO A 456 37.49 -36.72 -52.80
C PRO A 456 36.43 -37.71 -52.22
N GLY A 457 35.43 -38.24 -52.96
CA GLY A 457 35.44 -39.48 -53.79
C GLY A 457 35.30 -40.77 -52.93
N GLN A 458 34.46 -41.81 -53.13
CA GLN A 458 33.71 -42.42 -54.25
C GLN A 458 32.68 -43.46 -53.72
N GLY A 459 31.65 -43.81 -54.53
CA GLY A 459 31.03 -45.16 -54.53
C GLY A 459 29.54 -45.23 -54.94
N GLY A 460 29.22 -45.62 -56.19
CA GLY A 460 27.91 -46.16 -56.62
C GLY A 460 27.98 -47.69 -56.82
N PRO A 461 27.03 -48.39 -57.51
CA PRO A 461 25.83 -47.93 -58.25
C PRO A 461 24.56 -48.85 -58.17
N GLY A 462 23.51 -48.53 -58.95
CA GLY A 462 22.37 -49.38 -59.38
C GLY A 462 20.99 -48.74 -59.08
N ASP A 463 19.92 -48.81 -59.89
CA ASP A 463 19.62 -49.25 -61.27
C ASP A 463 18.22 -48.65 -61.60
N ASP A 464 17.92 -48.35 -62.87
CA ASP A 464 16.66 -47.78 -63.44
C ASP A 464 15.45 -48.78 -63.41
N PRO A 465 14.20 -48.53 -63.93
CA PRO A 465 13.53 -47.29 -64.39
C PRO A 465 11.99 -47.16 -64.06
N ASP A 466 11.43 -46.00 -64.45
CA ASP A 466 10.01 -45.58 -64.61
C ASP A 466 9.15 -46.52 -65.54
N PRO A 467 7.78 -46.45 -65.62
CA PRO A 467 7.07 -45.29 -66.22
C PRO A 467 5.53 -45.04 -65.94
N LYS A 468 5.10 -43.77 -66.13
CA LYS A 468 3.85 -43.24 -66.82
C LYS A 468 2.45 -43.60 -66.24
N SER A 469 1.36 -42.81 -66.35
CA SER A 469 0.84 -41.89 -67.40
C SER A 469 -0.45 -41.15 -66.96
N SER A 470 -0.68 -39.94 -67.54
CA SER A 470 -1.95 -39.36 -68.09
C SER A 470 -3.21 -39.21 -67.20
N GLU A 471 -4.08 -38.21 -67.27
CA GLU A 471 -4.37 -37.11 -68.21
C GLU A 471 -5.47 -36.22 -67.56
N ASP A 472 -5.41 -34.91 -67.77
CA ASP A 472 -6.50 -33.92 -67.64
C ASP A 472 -7.33 -33.98 -68.96
N PRO A 473 -8.62 -33.55 -69.09
CA PRO A 473 -8.96 -32.11 -69.05
C PRO A 473 -10.43 -31.74 -68.68
N SER A 474 -10.68 -30.42 -68.68
CA SER A 474 -11.84 -29.70 -69.22
C SER A 474 -12.83 -29.00 -68.26
N ASP A 475 -12.66 -27.68 -68.20
CA ASP A 475 -13.66 -26.61 -68.03
C ASP A 475 -14.34 -26.33 -69.43
N PRO A 476 -15.37 -25.46 -69.65
CA PRO A 476 -16.12 -24.50 -68.80
C PRO A 476 -17.64 -24.41 -69.22
N PRO A 477 -18.38 -23.25 -69.27
CA PRO A 477 -18.44 -21.99 -68.48
C PRO A 477 -19.89 -21.56 -68.04
N SER A 478 -19.99 -20.41 -67.36
CA SER A 478 -21.16 -19.48 -67.19
C SER A 478 -22.10 -19.81 -66.02
N LYS A 479 -22.46 -18.88 -65.11
CA LYS A 479 -22.88 -17.49 -65.27
C LYS A 479 -22.74 -16.74 -63.94
#